data_AF-A0A7C1JDE8-F1
#
_entry.id   AF-A0A7C1JDE8-F1
#
_cell.length_a   1.000
_cell.length_b   1.000
_cell.length_c   1.000
_cell.angle_alpha   90.00
_cell.angle_beta   90.00
_cell.angle_gamma   90.00
#
_symmetry.space_group_name_H-M   'P 1'
#
loop_
_entity.id
_entity.type
_entity.pdbx_description
1 polymer ?
#
loop_
_entity_poly.entity_id
_entity_poly.type
_entity_poly.pdbx_seq_one_letter_code
_entity_poly.pdbx_strand_id
1 'polypeptide(L)'
;MNLDSPIRKLDQPNLFGLNHSNRDFRKPAEWGKNKFTSSFPAALACYMFARNIRPVYMILNSQGQLVKSSISVDQVFKIDPLGDDSFYAFETEYSPYRQLVTGKVPRIDLVMMRRSDSLNLTGLEMKLTALPDNSTHHLPENKYGCEIVVRPDTIVYLALSIALVFKEDRTALYALLQDDALKITNWRDTEELLPLIPRMAAVLNRVMIQHATRQEPLILQPIWKTEGKAMRLHQNAFDMFVWSNFAFTKIFFYVAESDAKARRMSRQARSIVWLMKMLLDFAVEGQIDSRITNEVSHGSRTDKAFSVPGRITHDFMASPELFAPRIKRDEVKQIILGGGQTLLSPERRLDAVLVNMPELFS
;
A
#
# COMPACT_ATOMS: atom_id res chain seq x y z
N MET A 1 1.25 25.88 -12.19
CA MET A 1 0.04 25.75 -13.04
C MET A 1 -1.09 26.47 -12.31
N ASN A 2 -1.76 27.44 -12.94
CA ASN A 2 -2.80 28.23 -12.29
C ASN A 2 -4.06 27.36 -12.12
N LEU A 3 -4.34 26.90 -10.90
CA LEU A 3 -5.46 25.99 -10.58
C LEU A 3 -6.84 26.65 -10.73
N ASP A 4 -6.88 27.98 -10.87
CA ASP A 4 -8.10 28.76 -11.13
C ASP A 4 -8.40 28.89 -12.63
N SER A 5 -7.51 28.40 -13.50
CA SER A 5 -7.88 28.09 -14.87
C SER A 5 -8.74 26.82 -14.84
N PRO A 6 -9.93 26.79 -15.46
CA PRO A 6 -10.69 25.56 -15.57
C PRO A 6 -9.76 24.49 -16.14
N ILE A 7 -9.56 23.41 -15.39
CA ILE A 7 -8.89 22.20 -15.87
C ILE A 7 -9.52 21.91 -17.23
N ARG A 8 -8.69 21.87 -18.28
CA ARG A 8 -9.10 21.70 -19.68
C ARG A 8 -10.25 20.69 -19.70
N LYS A 9 -11.46 21.12 -20.06
CA LYS A 9 -12.59 20.20 -20.23
C LYS A 9 -12.12 19.16 -21.25
N LEU A 10 -11.81 17.96 -20.78
CA LEU A 10 -11.46 16.86 -21.66
C LEU A 10 -12.77 16.37 -22.27
N ASP A 11 -12.83 16.31 -23.59
CA ASP A 11 -13.98 15.76 -24.31
C ASP A 11 -14.05 14.23 -24.21
N GLN A 12 -13.02 13.59 -23.64
CA GLN A 12 -12.90 12.15 -23.54
C GLN A 12 -12.67 11.69 -22.09
N PRO A 13 -13.23 10.53 -21.69
CA PRO A 13 -13.01 9.94 -20.39
C PRO A 13 -11.53 9.79 -20.02
N ASN A 14 -11.15 10.32 -18.86
CA ASN A 14 -9.78 10.18 -18.36
C ASN A 14 -9.72 10.33 -16.82
N LEU A 15 -8.56 10.02 -16.26
CA LEU A 15 -8.21 10.29 -14.86
C LEU A 15 -7.13 11.38 -14.79
N PHE A 16 -7.29 12.32 -13.85
CA PHE A 16 -6.40 13.47 -13.70
C PHE A 16 -4.93 13.06 -13.54
N GLY A 17 -4.04 13.70 -14.31
CA GLY A 17 -2.59 13.49 -14.28
C GLY A 17 -2.10 12.22 -14.99
N LEU A 18 -2.95 11.26 -15.31
CA LEU A 18 -2.56 10.00 -15.94
C LEU A 18 -2.44 10.13 -17.47
N ASN A 19 -1.63 11.09 -17.94
CA ASN A 19 -1.48 11.43 -19.36
C ASN A 19 -0.80 10.33 -20.19
N HIS A 20 0.14 9.61 -19.59
CA HIS A 20 0.85 8.50 -20.23
C HIS A 20 0.78 7.26 -19.35
N SER A 21 0.07 6.24 -19.83
CA SER A 21 -0.15 5.00 -19.09
C SER A 21 -0.29 3.82 -20.04
N ASN A 22 -0.08 2.61 -19.53
CA ASN A 22 -0.46 1.37 -20.20
C ASN A 22 -1.98 1.09 -20.13
N ARG A 23 -2.76 1.93 -19.45
CA ARG A 23 -4.22 1.92 -19.45
C ARG A 23 -4.78 3.04 -20.32
N ASP A 24 -5.75 2.71 -21.16
CA ASP A 24 -6.45 3.66 -22.03
C ASP A 24 -7.85 3.97 -21.48
N PHE A 25 -7.97 5.04 -20.70
CA PHE A 25 -9.20 5.41 -19.99
C PHE A 25 -10.36 5.83 -20.90
N ARG A 26 -10.17 5.91 -22.22
CA ARG A 26 -11.27 6.06 -23.18
C ARG A 26 -12.10 4.77 -23.31
N LYS A 27 -11.54 3.63 -22.88
CA LYS A 27 -12.17 2.32 -22.98
C LYS A 27 -12.91 1.96 -21.69
N PRO A 28 -14.19 1.54 -21.75
CA PRO A 28 -14.95 1.13 -20.57
C PRO A 28 -14.27 0.05 -19.72
N ALA A 29 -13.51 -0.85 -20.34
CA ALA A 29 -12.79 -1.91 -19.65
C ALA A 29 -11.79 -1.41 -18.59
N GLU A 30 -11.26 -0.18 -18.72
CA GLU A 30 -10.32 0.40 -17.74
C GLU A 30 -11.00 0.97 -16.49
N TRP A 31 -12.33 1.12 -16.53
CA TRP A 31 -13.16 1.63 -15.42
C TRP A 31 -13.77 0.52 -14.56
N GLY A 32 -13.49 -0.74 -14.90
CA GLY A 32 -13.95 -1.89 -14.13
C GLY A 32 -13.26 -2.02 -12.77
N LYS A 33 -13.87 -2.83 -11.90
CA LYS A 33 -13.49 -3.11 -10.50
C LYS A 33 -12.01 -3.10 -10.17
N ASN A 34 -11.19 -3.89 -10.89
CA ASN A 34 -9.79 -4.09 -10.53
C ASN A 34 -8.87 -2.99 -11.06
N LYS A 35 -9.27 -2.33 -12.16
CA LYS A 35 -8.47 -1.31 -12.82
C LYS A 35 -8.76 0.06 -12.25
N PHE A 36 -10.02 0.46 -12.11
CA PHE A 36 -10.35 1.74 -11.49
C PHE A 36 -9.81 1.84 -10.05
N THR A 37 -9.90 0.77 -9.26
CA THR A 37 -9.44 0.78 -7.86
C THR A 37 -7.91 0.87 -7.69
N SER A 38 -7.13 0.59 -8.74
CA SER A 38 -5.67 0.80 -8.77
C SER A 38 -5.28 2.10 -9.50
N SER A 39 -6.08 2.57 -10.48
CA SER A 39 -5.83 3.84 -11.18
C SER A 39 -6.24 5.08 -10.39
N PHE A 40 -7.42 5.07 -9.75
CA PHE A 40 -7.94 6.22 -8.99
C PHE A 40 -6.98 6.71 -7.90
N PRO A 41 -6.31 5.84 -7.10
CA PRO A 41 -5.26 6.26 -6.17
C PRO A 41 -4.16 7.12 -6.80
N ALA A 42 -3.67 6.73 -7.98
CA ALA A 42 -2.63 7.48 -8.68
C ALA A 42 -3.13 8.85 -9.15
N ALA A 43 -4.36 8.90 -9.67
CA ALA A 43 -5.00 10.15 -10.09
C ALA A 43 -5.28 11.10 -8.92
N LEU A 44 -5.73 10.58 -7.78
CA LEU A 44 -5.89 11.34 -6.54
C LEU A 44 -4.56 11.91 -6.06
N ALA A 45 -3.46 11.13 -6.12
CA ALA A 45 -2.13 11.63 -5.80
C ALA A 45 -1.71 12.76 -6.75
N CYS A 46 -1.93 12.63 -8.06
CA CYS A 46 -1.66 13.70 -9.02
C CYS A 46 -2.45 14.97 -8.69
N TYR A 47 -3.73 14.83 -8.33
CA TYR A 47 -4.58 15.96 -7.95
C TYR A 47 -4.08 16.63 -6.66
N MET A 48 -3.71 15.85 -5.64
CA MET A 48 -3.12 16.37 -4.42
C MET A 48 -1.81 17.13 -4.70
N PHE A 49 -0.95 16.62 -5.58
CA PHE A 49 0.26 17.32 -6.02
C PHE A 49 -0.06 18.66 -6.66
N ALA A 50 -1.01 18.68 -7.60
CA ALA A 50 -1.44 19.92 -8.26
C ALA A 50 -1.91 20.96 -7.24
N ARG A 51 -2.61 20.51 -6.19
CA ARG A 51 -3.14 21.33 -5.09
C ARG A 51 -2.14 21.66 -3.98
N ASN A 52 -0.87 21.26 -4.12
CA ASN A 52 0.18 21.38 -3.08
C ASN A 52 -0.19 20.70 -1.74
N ILE A 53 -1.00 19.65 -1.78
CA ILE A 53 -1.40 18.87 -0.61
C ILE A 53 -0.46 17.66 -0.50
N ARG A 54 0.31 17.60 0.59
CA ARG A 54 1.26 16.51 0.85
C ARG A 54 0.55 15.34 1.55
N PRO A 55 0.61 14.11 1.02
CA PRO A 55 0.18 12.91 1.73
C PRO A 55 0.80 12.76 3.12
N VAL A 56 0.07 12.13 4.03
CA VAL A 56 0.58 11.74 5.36
C VAL A 56 1.53 10.57 5.16
N TYR A 57 2.80 10.73 5.57
CA TYR A 57 3.81 9.69 5.42
C TYR A 57 4.01 8.94 6.73
N MET A 58 3.60 7.68 6.76
CA MET A 58 3.80 6.76 7.88
C MET A 58 5.22 6.20 7.81
N ILE A 59 6.05 6.55 8.78
CA ILE A 59 7.47 6.17 8.85
C ILE A 59 7.83 5.57 10.21
N LEU A 60 8.93 4.82 10.23
CA LEU A 60 9.56 4.35 11.45
C LEU A 60 10.61 5.38 11.91
N ASN A 61 10.56 5.84 13.17
CA ASN A 61 11.63 6.65 13.72
C ASN A 61 12.82 5.79 14.21
N SER A 62 13.91 6.43 14.64
CA SER A 62 15.10 5.75 15.17
C SER A 62 14.86 4.94 16.44
N GLN A 63 13.74 5.17 17.13
CA GLN A 63 13.30 4.42 18.31
C GLN A 63 12.38 3.24 17.95
N GLY A 64 12.11 3.01 16.67
CA GLY A 64 11.23 1.93 16.22
C GLY A 64 9.74 2.20 16.44
N GLN A 65 9.35 3.46 16.61
CA GLN A 65 7.96 3.88 16.75
C GLN A 65 7.43 4.33 15.40
N LEU A 66 6.16 4.02 15.15
CA LEU A 66 5.46 4.53 13.97
C LEU A 66 5.12 6.01 14.22
N VAL A 67 5.62 6.88 13.34
CA VAL A 67 5.34 8.32 13.39
C VAL A 67 4.80 8.81 12.06
N LYS A 68 4.09 9.93 12.11
CA LYS A 68 3.53 10.61 10.95
C LYS A 68 4.45 11.76 10.54
N SER A 69 4.78 11.81 9.26
CA SER A 69 5.46 12.92 8.60
C SER A 69 4.63 13.36 7.37
N SER A 70 5.20 14.18 6.50
CA SER A 70 4.60 14.53 5.20
C SER A 70 5.58 14.25 4.06
N ILE A 71 5.06 13.80 2.93
CA ILE A 71 5.84 13.53 1.71
C ILE A 71 5.13 14.16 0.52
N SER A 72 5.85 14.74 -0.45
CA SER A 72 5.21 15.20 -1.69
C SER A 72 5.14 14.05 -2.70
N VAL A 73 4.18 14.15 -3.61
CA VAL A 73 3.87 13.06 -4.55
C VAL A 73 5.01 12.84 -5.53
N ASP A 74 5.75 13.87 -5.92
CA ASP A 74 6.98 13.75 -6.71
C ASP A 74 8.09 12.98 -5.99
N GLN A 75 8.18 13.08 -4.66
CA GLN A 75 9.08 12.25 -3.86
C GLN A 75 8.58 10.79 -3.78
N VAL A 76 7.27 10.58 -3.70
CA VAL A 76 6.67 9.22 -3.71
C VAL A 76 6.90 8.54 -5.06
N PHE A 77 6.66 9.26 -6.16
CA PHE A 77 6.76 8.76 -7.54
C PHE A 77 8.18 8.85 -8.11
N LYS A 78 9.08 9.58 -7.43
CA LYS A 78 10.45 9.86 -7.84
C LYS A 78 10.55 10.58 -9.21
N ILE A 79 9.49 11.31 -9.58
CA ILE A 79 9.36 12.13 -10.80
C ILE A 79 8.20 13.11 -10.63
N ASP A 80 8.19 14.23 -11.36
CA ASP A 80 7.04 15.13 -11.41
C ASP A 80 5.80 14.38 -11.94
N PRO A 81 4.76 14.14 -11.12
CA PRO A 81 3.59 13.35 -11.51
C PRO A 81 2.81 13.98 -12.68
N LEU A 82 2.95 15.28 -12.93
CA LEU A 82 2.24 15.99 -14.00
C LEU A 82 3.15 16.28 -15.21
N GLY A 83 4.43 15.91 -15.13
CA GLY A 83 5.38 16.10 -16.22
C GLY A 83 5.15 15.13 -17.39
N ASP A 84 5.47 15.58 -18.60
CA ASP A 84 5.32 14.79 -19.83
C ASP A 84 6.19 13.52 -19.87
N ASP A 85 7.23 13.46 -19.04
CA ASP A 85 8.16 12.34 -18.94
C ASP A 85 7.68 11.23 -17.96
N SER A 86 6.60 11.48 -17.23
CA SER A 86 6.00 10.51 -16.32
C SER A 86 5.18 9.47 -17.06
N PHE A 87 5.38 8.19 -16.75
CA PHE A 87 4.58 7.07 -17.24
C PHE A 87 4.08 6.17 -16.12
N TYR A 88 2.77 5.92 -16.14
CA TYR A 88 2.05 5.12 -15.15
C TYR A 88 1.84 3.68 -15.67
N ALA A 89 2.73 2.77 -15.31
CA ALA A 89 2.69 1.36 -15.71
C ALA A 89 1.97 0.52 -14.65
N PHE A 90 0.67 0.30 -14.82
CA PHE A 90 -0.12 -0.51 -13.91
C PHE A 90 0.11 -2.01 -14.09
N GLU A 91 -0.01 -2.80 -13.03
CA GLU A 91 0.13 -4.27 -13.05
C GLU A 91 1.39 -4.74 -13.81
N THR A 92 2.50 -4.05 -13.55
CA THR A 92 3.78 -4.24 -14.26
C THR A 92 4.85 -4.77 -13.30
N GLU A 93 5.83 -5.51 -13.82
CA GLU A 93 6.96 -5.96 -13.01
C GLU A 93 7.91 -4.78 -12.71
N TYR A 94 8.25 -4.58 -11.45
CA TYR A 94 9.30 -3.63 -11.08
C TYR A 94 10.67 -4.26 -11.29
N SER A 95 11.31 -3.94 -12.43
CA SER A 95 12.54 -4.58 -12.89
C SER A 95 13.71 -4.60 -11.89
N PRO A 96 13.90 -3.63 -10.97
CA PRO A 96 14.97 -3.71 -9.96
C PRO A 96 14.85 -4.93 -9.03
N TYR A 97 13.66 -5.50 -8.87
CA TYR A 97 13.46 -6.71 -8.06
C TYR A 97 13.83 -8.02 -8.77
N ARG A 98 14.04 -8.01 -10.10
CA ARG A 98 14.29 -9.23 -10.87
C ARG A 98 15.52 -10.00 -10.43
N GLN A 99 16.56 -9.30 -9.98
CA GLN A 99 17.80 -9.92 -9.50
C GLN A 99 17.66 -10.50 -8.09
N LEU A 100 16.60 -10.15 -7.36
CA LEU A 100 16.43 -10.45 -5.93
C LEU A 100 15.43 -11.57 -5.65
N VAL A 101 14.84 -12.21 -6.67
CA VAL A 101 13.83 -13.27 -6.49
C VAL A 101 14.14 -14.48 -7.36
N THR A 102 13.91 -15.67 -6.80
CA THR A 102 13.95 -16.91 -7.58
C THR A 102 12.71 -17.01 -8.47
N GLY A 103 12.90 -17.18 -9.79
CA GLY A 103 11.79 -17.35 -10.72
C GLY A 103 11.17 -16.02 -11.18
N LYS A 104 9.83 -15.93 -11.19
CA LYS A 104 9.12 -14.78 -11.75
C LYS A 104 8.85 -13.72 -10.68
N VAL A 105 9.18 -12.47 -10.99
CA VAL A 105 8.77 -11.31 -10.18
C VAL A 105 7.25 -11.17 -10.27
N PRO A 106 6.52 -11.10 -9.14
CA PRO A 106 5.11 -10.73 -9.19
C PRO A 106 4.92 -9.36 -9.87
N ARG A 107 3.70 -9.06 -10.35
CA ARG A 107 3.34 -7.73 -10.90
C ARG A 107 2.83 -6.81 -9.79
N ILE A 108 3.33 -5.58 -9.69
CA ILE A 108 2.94 -4.63 -8.64
C ILE A 108 1.85 -3.71 -9.19
N ASP A 109 1.01 -3.16 -8.32
CA ASP A 109 -0.17 -2.38 -8.73
C ASP A 109 0.21 -1.19 -9.64
N LEU A 110 1.29 -0.47 -9.31
CA LEU A 110 1.83 0.63 -10.13
C LEU A 110 3.35 0.64 -10.13
N VAL A 111 3.94 0.79 -11.31
CA VAL A 111 5.33 1.20 -11.50
C VAL A 111 5.36 2.59 -12.14
N MET A 112 6.07 3.52 -11.51
CA MET A 112 6.39 4.80 -12.13
C MET A 112 7.62 4.64 -13.00
N MET A 113 7.52 5.06 -14.26
CA MET A 113 8.61 5.01 -15.22
C MET A 113 8.88 6.39 -15.79
N ARG A 114 10.14 6.64 -16.11
CA ARG A 114 10.55 7.77 -16.93
C ARG A 114 10.48 7.38 -18.41
N ARG A 115 9.82 8.17 -19.25
CA ARG A 115 9.59 7.84 -20.67
C ARG A 115 10.85 7.97 -21.51
N SER A 116 11.68 8.97 -21.20
CA SER A 116 12.87 9.30 -21.97
C SER A 116 13.85 8.13 -22.10
N ASP A 117 13.93 7.27 -21.09
CA ASP A 117 14.88 6.15 -21.03
C ASP A 117 14.26 4.84 -20.50
N SER A 118 12.94 4.80 -20.31
CA SER A 118 12.21 3.64 -19.75
C SER A 118 12.70 3.20 -18.37
N LEU A 119 13.32 4.10 -17.59
CA LEU A 119 13.81 3.78 -16.25
C LEU A 119 12.64 3.57 -15.28
N ASN A 120 12.62 2.42 -14.60
CA ASN A 120 11.72 2.16 -13.49
C ASN A 120 12.19 2.94 -12.25
N LEU A 121 11.34 3.82 -11.73
CA LEU A 121 11.69 4.74 -10.64
C LEU A 121 11.24 4.20 -9.27
N THR A 122 9.98 3.75 -9.19
CA THR A 122 9.40 3.17 -7.97
C THR A 122 8.31 2.17 -8.31
N GLY A 123 8.08 1.21 -7.42
CA GLY A 123 6.94 0.28 -7.44
C GLY A 123 6.08 0.46 -6.20
N LEU A 124 4.77 0.65 -6.39
CA LEU A 124 3.82 0.99 -5.33
C LEU A 124 2.63 0.04 -5.32
N GLU A 125 2.28 -0.42 -4.12
CA GLU A 125 1.05 -1.18 -3.85
C GLU A 125 -0.10 -0.22 -3.52
N MET A 126 -1.27 -0.48 -4.09
CA MET A 126 -2.44 0.38 -3.96
C MET A 126 -3.42 -0.21 -2.94
N LYS A 127 -3.78 0.57 -1.92
CA LYS A 127 -4.77 0.18 -0.90
C LYS A 127 -5.86 1.24 -0.78
N LEU A 128 -6.86 1.17 -1.64
CA LEU A 128 -8.03 2.05 -1.56
C LEU A 128 -8.96 1.61 -0.42
N THR A 129 -9.04 2.39 0.66
CA THR A 129 -9.74 1.98 1.90
C THR A 129 -10.90 2.90 2.28
N ALA A 130 -12.00 2.29 2.73
CA ALA A 130 -13.21 3.00 3.18
C ALA A 130 -13.03 3.55 4.60
N LEU A 131 -13.61 4.72 4.87
CA LEU A 131 -13.67 5.33 6.20
C LEU A 131 -15.12 5.77 6.51
N PRO A 132 -15.76 5.28 7.58
CA PRO A 132 -15.31 4.19 8.45
C PRO A 132 -15.41 2.81 7.79
N ASP A 133 -14.64 1.87 8.31
CA ASP A 133 -14.81 0.45 8.01
C ASP A 133 -15.94 -0.19 8.84
N ASN A 134 -16.18 -1.48 8.64
CA ASN A 134 -17.23 -2.18 9.38
C ASN A 134 -16.94 -2.29 10.89
N SER A 135 -15.68 -2.22 11.32
CA SER A 135 -15.32 -2.32 12.75
C SER A 135 -15.52 -1.01 13.52
N THR A 136 -15.56 0.13 12.85
CA THR A 136 -15.60 1.47 13.49
C THR A 136 -16.81 2.32 13.14
N HIS A 137 -17.64 1.91 12.17
CA HIS A 137 -18.78 2.71 11.70
C HIS A 137 -19.81 3.14 12.76
N HIS A 138 -19.92 2.40 13.87
CA HIS A 138 -20.86 2.67 14.96
C HIS A 138 -20.27 3.57 16.04
N LEU A 139 -18.97 3.90 15.94
CA LEU A 139 -18.28 4.78 16.87
C LEU A 139 -18.48 6.26 16.46
N PRO A 140 -18.13 7.22 17.33
CA PRO A 140 -18.03 8.62 16.93
C PRO A 140 -16.98 8.83 15.83
N GLU A 141 -17.13 9.85 14.99
CA GLU A 141 -16.27 10.07 13.81
C GLU A 141 -14.78 10.18 14.15
N ASN A 142 -14.45 10.75 15.31
CA ASN A 142 -13.06 10.85 15.78
C ASN A 142 -12.44 9.50 16.16
N LYS A 143 -13.19 8.39 16.08
CA LYS A 143 -12.74 7.01 16.28
C LYS A 143 -12.88 6.15 15.01
N TYR A 144 -13.16 6.77 13.86
CA TYR A 144 -13.24 6.05 12.58
C TYR A 144 -11.87 5.54 12.14
N GLY A 145 -11.85 4.33 11.57
CA GLY A 145 -10.65 3.71 11.01
C GLY A 145 -10.94 2.96 9.71
N CYS A 146 -9.88 2.55 9.03
CA CYS A 146 -9.92 1.91 7.72
C CYS A 146 -9.44 0.46 7.80
N GLU A 147 -10.18 -0.50 7.23
CA GLU A 147 -9.64 -1.86 7.07
C GLU A 147 -8.57 -1.85 5.97
N ILE A 148 -7.39 -2.41 6.27
CA ILE A 148 -6.36 -2.69 5.27
C ILE A 148 -6.33 -4.20 5.02
N VAL A 149 -6.53 -4.60 3.76
CA VAL A 149 -6.43 -6.00 3.33
C VAL A 149 -5.15 -6.20 2.53
N VAL A 150 -4.35 -7.19 2.93
CA VAL A 150 -3.02 -7.45 2.40
C VAL A 150 -3.00 -8.78 1.65
N ARG A 151 -2.48 -8.77 0.42
CA ARG A 151 -2.28 -9.97 -0.40
C ARG A 151 -0.90 -10.57 -0.13
N PRO A 152 -0.68 -11.87 -0.38
CA PRO A 152 0.66 -12.45 -0.24
C PRO A 152 1.73 -11.72 -1.06
N ASP A 153 1.41 -11.32 -2.29
CA ASP A 153 2.33 -10.56 -3.15
C ASP A 153 2.79 -9.26 -2.50
N THR A 154 1.94 -8.59 -1.71
CA THR A 154 2.34 -7.41 -0.92
C THR A 154 3.44 -7.74 0.09
N ILE A 155 3.44 -8.94 0.69
CA ILE A 155 4.50 -9.40 1.61
C ILE A 155 5.78 -9.73 0.83
N VAL A 156 5.65 -10.27 -0.38
CA VAL A 156 6.79 -10.49 -1.29
C VAL A 156 7.44 -9.16 -1.67
N TYR A 157 6.67 -8.14 -2.05
CA TYR A 157 7.21 -6.80 -2.32
C TYR A 157 7.82 -6.14 -1.11
N LEU A 158 7.21 -6.32 0.05
CA LEU A 158 7.80 -5.85 1.29
C LEU A 158 9.19 -6.46 1.49
N ALA A 159 9.32 -7.78 1.36
CA ALA A 159 10.60 -8.48 1.46
C ALA A 159 11.60 -8.00 0.39
N LEU A 160 11.18 -7.84 -0.86
CA LEU A 160 12.02 -7.34 -1.96
C LEU A 160 12.50 -5.91 -1.72
N SER A 161 11.63 -5.04 -1.23
CA SER A 161 11.97 -3.65 -0.92
C SER A 161 12.99 -3.56 0.21
N ILE A 162 12.91 -4.45 1.20
CA ILE A 162 13.90 -4.57 2.28
C ILE A 162 15.19 -5.17 1.72
N ALA A 163 15.13 -6.27 0.97
CA ALA A 163 16.30 -6.91 0.35
C ALA A 163 17.09 -5.94 -0.53
N LEU A 164 16.40 -5.07 -1.29
CA LEU A 164 17.03 -4.05 -2.12
C LEU A 164 17.88 -3.06 -1.29
N VAL A 165 17.46 -2.73 -0.07
CA VAL A 165 18.25 -1.92 0.88
C VAL A 165 19.56 -2.64 1.23
N PHE A 166 19.58 -3.97 1.28
CA PHE A 166 20.78 -4.75 1.64
C PHE A 166 21.49 -5.38 0.44
N LYS A 167 21.15 -4.99 -0.80
CA LYS A 167 21.70 -5.59 -2.02
C LYS A 167 23.24 -5.61 -2.04
N GLU A 168 23.85 -4.50 -1.65
CA GLU A 168 25.30 -4.34 -1.67
C GLU A 168 26.00 -4.88 -0.40
N ASP A 169 25.25 -5.18 0.67
CA ASP A 169 25.79 -5.70 1.93
C ASP A 169 24.83 -6.71 2.58
N ARG A 170 24.80 -7.91 1.99
CA ARG A 170 23.97 -9.02 2.47
C ARG A 170 24.46 -9.58 3.80
N THR A 171 25.76 -9.49 4.07
CA THR A 171 26.37 -9.98 5.31
C THR A 171 25.88 -9.16 6.51
N ALA A 172 25.70 -7.85 6.37
CA ALA A 172 25.06 -7.04 7.40
C ALA A 172 23.63 -7.51 7.69
N LEU A 173 22.81 -7.77 6.66
CA LEU A 173 21.46 -8.32 6.88
C LEU A 173 21.51 -9.67 7.58
N TYR A 174 22.37 -10.58 7.11
CA TYR A 174 22.55 -11.90 7.72
C TYR A 174 22.89 -11.78 9.20
N ALA A 175 23.87 -10.94 9.56
CA ALA A 175 24.28 -10.73 10.94
C ALA A 175 23.15 -10.22 11.84
N LEU A 176 22.21 -9.44 11.30
CA LEU A 176 21.05 -8.95 12.05
C LEU A 176 19.93 -9.97 12.18
N LEU A 177 19.78 -10.85 11.20
CA LEU A 177 18.79 -11.93 11.18
C LEU A 177 19.25 -13.16 11.97
N GLN A 178 20.56 -13.37 12.10
CA GLN A 178 21.14 -14.42 12.93
C GLN A 178 20.71 -14.24 14.39
N ASP A 179 20.16 -15.30 14.95
CA ASP A 179 19.75 -15.36 16.34
C ASP A 179 19.84 -16.82 16.80
N ASP A 180 20.74 -17.10 17.74
CA ASP A 180 20.98 -18.47 18.23
C ASP A 180 19.74 -19.12 18.86
N ALA A 181 18.73 -18.31 19.24
CA ALA A 181 17.46 -18.78 19.74
C ALA A 181 16.47 -19.18 18.63
N LEU A 182 16.72 -18.78 17.37
CA LEU A 182 15.90 -19.12 16.20
C LEU A 182 16.47 -20.35 15.47
N LYS A 183 16.52 -21.49 16.15
CA LYS A 183 16.95 -22.79 15.57
C LYS A 183 15.81 -23.47 14.83
N ILE A 184 15.41 -22.88 13.70
CA ILE A 184 14.31 -23.39 12.88
C ILE A 184 14.84 -24.49 11.94
N THR A 185 14.29 -25.69 12.09
CA THR A 185 14.59 -26.85 11.25
C THR A 185 13.53 -27.08 10.17
N ASN A 186 12.25 -26.82 10.48
CA ASN A 186 11.16 -27.01 9.54
C ASN A 186 10.22 -25.79 9.48
N TRP A 187 10.36 -24.99 8.41
CA TRP A 187 9.50 -23.83 8.14
C TRP A 187 8.02 -24.18 7.86
N ARG A 188 7.65 -25.47 7.80
CA ARG A 188 6.24 -25.92 7.68
C ARG A 188 5.65 -26.39 9.00
N ASP A 189 6.47 -26.59 10.04
CA ASP A 189 6.01 -27.05 11.34
C ASP A 189 5.43 -25.88 12.14
N THR A 190 4.13 -25.95 12.43
CA THR A 190 3.43 -24.88 13.14
C THR A 190 3.79 -24.89 14.63
N GLU A 191 4.01 -26.06 15.22
CA GLU A 191 4.32 -26.20 16.65
C GLU A 191 5.73 -25.71 16.95
N GLU A 192 6.66 -25.93 16.02
CA GLU A 192 8.03 -25.39 16.08
C GLU A 192 8.05 -23.85 15.96
N LEU A 193 7.30 -23.30 15.00
CA LEU A 193 7.37 -21.87 14.67
C LEU A 193 6.59 -20.97 15.61
N LEU A 194 5.45 -21.44 16.14
CA LEU A 194 4.54 -20.60 16.92
C LEU A 194 5.20 -19.95 18.15
N PRO A 195 6.01 -20.66 18.97
CA PRO A 195 6.73 -20.05 20.09
C PRO A 195 7.80 -19.03 19.66
N LEU A 196 8.28 -19.11 18.42
CA LEU A 196 9.34 -18.26 17.90
C LEU A 196 8.84 -16.94 17.30
N ILE A 197 7.53 -16.79 17.06
CA ILE A 197 6.95 -15.62 16.39
C ILE A 197 7.33 -14.28 17.08
N PRO A 198 7.21 -14.12 18.41
CA PRO A 198 7.60 -12.86 19.06
C PRO A 198 9.10 -12.55 18.85
N ARG A 199 9.95 -13.58 18.81
CA ARG A 199 11.38 -13.42 18.59
C ARG A 199 11.67 -13.05 17.13
N MET A 200 11.02 -13.68 16.16
CA MET A 200 11.13 -13.31 14.75
C MET A 200 10.70 -11.86 14.52
N ALA A 201 9.59 -11.44 15.13
CA ALA A 201 9.12 -10.05 15.07
C ALA A 201 10.16 -9.08 15.63
N ALA A 202 10.75 -9.39 16.79
CA ALA A 202 11.79 -8.57 17.42
C ALA A 202 13.06 -8.47 16.55
N VAL A 203 13.50 -9.58 15.96
CA VAL A 203 14.67 -9.62 15.04
C VAL A 203 14.42 -8.77 13.80
N LEU A 204 13.28 -8.96 13.14
CA LEU A 204 12.90 -8.15 11.98
C LEU A 204 12.75 -6.67 12.34
N ASN A 205 12.16 -6.37 13.50
CA ASN A 205 12.03 -5.00 13.97
C ASN A 205 13.40 -4.32 14.16
N ARG A 206 14.40 -5.03 14.70
CA ARG A 206 15.78 -4.54 14.84
C ARG A 206 16.39 -4.18 13.48
N VAL A 207 16.19 -5.02 12.46
CA VAL A 207 16.62 -4.74 11.07
C VAL A 207 16.02 -3.41 10.60
N MET A 208 14.72 -3.20 10.78
CA MET A 208 14.05 -1.97 10.35
C MET A 208 14.56 -0.73 11.10
N ILE A 209 14.78 -0.84 12.41
CA ILE A 209 15.22 0.28 13.26
C ILE A 209 16.62 0.75 12.89
N GLN A 210 17.58 -0.18 12.74
CA GLN A 210 18.97 0.18 12.46
C GLN A 210 19.15 0.83 11.08
N HIS A 211 18.22 0.57 10.16
CA HIS A 211 18.24 1.14 8.82
C HIS A 211 17.10 2.13 8.57
N ALA A 212 16.44 2.65 9.63
CA ALA A 212 15.24 3.48 9.49
C ALA A 212 15.39 4.66 8.53
N THR A 213 16.58 5.24 8.39
CA THR A 213 16.86 6.33 7.42
C THR A 213 16.78 5.92 5.95
N ARG A 214 16.77 4.62 5.66
CA ARG A 214 16.75 4.02 4.32
C ARG A 214 15.36 3.50 3.93
N GLN A 215 14.34 3.77 4.74
CA GLN A 215 12.97 3.40 4.42
C GLN A 215 12.47 4.17 3.19
N GLU A 216 11.66 3.51 2.36
CA GLU A 216 11.12 4.10 1.13
C GLU A 216 9.60 3.88 1.06
N PRO A 217 8.84 4.76 0.37
CA PRO A 217 7.43 4.53 0.09
C PRO A 217 7.18 3.17 -0.57
N LEU A 218 6.20 2.42 -0.06
CA LEU A 218 5.79 1.12 -0.61
C LEU A 218 4.29 1.04 -0.87
N ILE A 219 3.47 1.54 0.08
CA ILE A 219 2.01 1.48 -0.02
C ILE A 219 1.45 2.89 -0.23
N LEU A 220 0.65 3.07 -1.27
CA LEU A 220 -0.20 4.23 -1.47
C LEU A 220 -1.62 3.87 -1.01
N GLN A 221 -2.05 4.43 0.12
CA GLN A 221 -3.34 4.16 0.77
C GLN A 221 -4.23 5.41 0.74
N PRO A 222 -5.01 5.63 -0.32
CA PRO A 222 -6.06 6.61 -0.28
C PRO A 222 -7.20 6.16 0.62
N ILE A 223 -7.72 7.11 1.38
CA ILE A 223 -8.96 6.96 2.15
C ILE A 223 -10.11 7.65 1.41
N TRP A 224 -11.30 7.08 1.51
CA TRP A 224 -12.53 7.72 1.05
C TRP A 224 -13.59 7.62 2.14
N LYS A 225 -14.05 8.79 2.62
CA LYS A 225 -14.93 8.95 3.77
C LYS A 225 -16.39 9.04 3.36
N THR A 226 -17.24 8.30 4.04
CA THR A 226 -18.70 8.32 3.89
C THR A 226 -19.40 8.91 5.10
N GLU A 227 -20.67 9.30 4.92
CA GLU A 227 -21.58 9.65 6.02
C GLU A 227 -21.97 8.36 6.78
N GLY A 228 -21.12 7.95 7.74
CA GLY A 228 -21.26 6.67 8.44
C GLY A 228 -21.23 5.48 7.46
N LYS A 229 -22.27 4.64 7.48
CA LYS A 229 -22.45 3.51 6.53
C LYS A 229 -23.21 3.89 5.24
N ALA A 230 -23.63 5.14 5.08
CA ALA A 230 -24.39 5.54 3.91
C ALA A 230 -23.55 5.40 2.63
N MET A 231 -24.21 5.09 1.51
CA MET A 231 -23.60 5.11 0.17
C MET A 231 -23.44 6.55 -0.34
N ARG A 232 -22.91 7.42 0.50
CA ARG A 232 -22.77 8.86 0.25
C ARG A 232 -21.44 9.36 0.80
N LEU A 233 -20.68 10.07 -0.04
CA LEU A 233 -19.44 10.70 0.36
C LEU A 233 -19.70 11.83 1.37
N HIS A 234 -18.88 11.84 2.41
CA HIS A 234 -18.83 12.94 3.37
C HIS A 234 -18.26 14.20 2.69
N GLN A 235 -18.59 15.41 3.18
CA GLN A 235 -18.11 16.66 2.56
C GLN A 235 -16.58 16.70 2.46
N ASN A 236 -15.88 16.32 3.53
CA ASN A 236 -14.47 15.97 3.53
C ASN A 236 -14.33 14.48 3.16
N ALA A 237 -13.97 14.19 1.92
CA ALA A 237 -14.12 12.85 1.35
C ALA A 237 -12.80 12.11 1.21
N PHE A 238 -11.74 12.72 0.66
CA PHE A 238 -10.52 11.99 0.30
C PHE A 238 -9.26 12.55 0.95
N ASP A 239 -8.36 11.65 1.30
CA ASP A 239 -6.99 11.96 1.70
C ASP A 239 -6.07 10.78 1.34
N MET A 240 -4.77 10.94 1.55
CA MET A 240 -3.76 9.96 1.18
C MET A 240 -2.79 9.70 2.33
N PHE A 241 -2.67 8.43 2.69
CA PHE A 241 -1.62 7.91 3.54
C PHE A 241 -0.62 7.15 2.68
N VAL A 242 0.66 7.38 2.90
CA VAL A 242 1.76 6.63 2.29
C VAL A 242 2.44 5.85 3.40
N TRP A 243 2.65 4.56 3.23
CA TRP A 243 3.43 3.77 4.18
C TRP A 243 4.80 3.47 3.60
N SER A 244 5.84 3.72 4.40
CA SER A 244 7.16 3.17 4.06
C SER A 244 7.15 1.65 4.18
N ASN A 245 8.04 1.00 3.44
CA ASN A 245 8.29 -0.43 3.58
C ASN A 245 8.50 -0.83 5.06
N PHE A 246 9.32 -0.10 5.80
CA PHE A 246 9.65 -0.45 7.18
C PHE A 246 8.48 -0.18 8.14
N ALA A 247 7.80 0.96 7.99
CA ALA A 247 6.64 1.31 8.80
C ALA A 247 5.49 0.30 8.65
N PHE A 248 5.28 -0.20 7.43
CA PHE A 248 4.20 -1.15 7.13
C PHE A 248 4.36 -2.48 7.90
N THR A 249 5.60 -2.86 8.26
CA THR A 249 5.85 -4.07 9.08
C THR A 249 5.13 -4.03 10.44
N LYS A 250 5.01 -2.83 11.03
CA LYS A 250 4.43 -2.63 12.37
C LYS A 250 2.98 -3.05 12.45
N ILE A 251 2.24 -2.92 11.35
CA ILE A 251 0.81 -3.26 11.30
C ILE A 251 0.58 -4.73 11.68
N PHE A 252 1.44 -5.65 11.23
CA PHE A 252 1.26 -7.08 11.49
C PHE A 252 2.15 -7.63 12.61
N PHE A 253 3.23 -6.93 12.99
CA PHE A 253 3.98 -7.24 14.22
C PHE A 253 3.11 -7.00 15.46
N TYR A 254 2.47 -5.82 15.54
CA TYR A 254 1.61 -5.46 16.67
C TYR A 254 0.47 -6.47 16.91
N VAL A 255 -0.19 -6.88 15.82
CA VAL A 255 -1.28 -7.86 15.88
C VAL A 255 -0.76 -9.23 16.29
N ALA A 256 0.37 -9.66 15.75
CA ALA A 256 0.95 -10.96 16.09
C ALA A 256 1.44 -11.02 17.56
N GLU A 257 2.00 -9.94 18.09
CA GLU A 257 2.40 -9.85 19.50
C GLU A 257 1.18 -9.88 20.44
N SER A 258 0.09 -9.20 20.06
CA SER A 258 -1.18 -9.25 20.79
C SER A 258 -1.80 -10.65 20.80
N ASP A 259 -1.55 -11.42 19.75
CA ASP A 259 -1.97 -12.81 19.60
C ASP A 259 -0.94 -13.84 20.12
N ALA A 260 0.15 -13.43 20.77
CA ALA A 260 1.23 -14.34 21.19
C ALA A 260 0.80 -15.44 22.19
N LYS A 261 -0.36 -15.25 22.85
CA LYS A 261 -0.98 -16.26 23.72
C LYS A 261 -1.88 -17.25 22.97
N ALA A 262 -2.11 -17.05 21.68
CA ALA A 262 -2.95 -17.91 20.87
C ALA A 262 -2.24 -19.25 20.62
N ARG A 263 -2.98 -20.35 20.73
CA ARG A 263 -2.49 -21.71 20.44
C ARG A 263 -2.46 -22.04 18.94
N ARG A 264 -2.69 -21.05 18.07
CA ARG A 264 -2.83 -21.24 16.62
C ARG A 264 -2.12 -20.12 15.88
N MET A 265 -1.46 -20.48 14.78
CA MET A 265 -0.86 -19.54 13.84
C MET A 265 -1.92 -18.60 13.26
N SER A 266 -1.79 -17.31 13.57
CA SER A 266 -2.58 -16.26 12.94
C SER A 266 -2.04 -15.94 11.54
N ARG A 267 -2.86 -15.27 10.73
CA ARG A 267 -2.48 -14.83 9.38
C ARG A 267 -1.31 -13.82 9.41
N GLN A 268 -1.28 -12.98 10.43
CA GLN A 268 -0.25 -11.99 10.71
C GLN A 268 1.04 -12.67 11.15
N ALA A 269 0.97 -13.60 12.11
CA ALA A 269 2.11 -14.42 12.53
C ALA A 269 2.73 -15.20 11.35
N ARG A 270 1.89 -15.81 10.50
CA ARG A 270 2.34 -16.46 9.26
C ARG A 270 3.08 -15.49 8.32
N SER A 271 2.64 -14.24 8.23
CA SER A 271 3.32 -13.24 7.39
C SER A 271 4.67 -12.82 7.96
N ILE A 272 4.86 -12.89 9.28
CA ILE A 272 6.17 -12.73 9.94
C ILE A 272 7.10 -13.87 9.54
N VAL A 273 6.61 -15.13 9.59
CA VAL A 273 7.37 -16.31 9.13
C VAL A 273 7.81 -16.14 7.67
N TRP A 274 6.88 -15.77 6.79
CA TRP A 274 7.18 -15.54 5.37
C TRP A 274 8.25 -14.47 5.17
N LEU A 275 8.10 -13.31 5.84
CA LEU A 275 9.07 -12.23 5.73
C LEU A 275 10.45 -12.64 6.26
N MET A 276 10.50 -13.28 7.43
CA MET A 276 11.76 -13.76 8.03
C MET A 276 12.49 -14.71 7.09
N LYS A 277 11.80 -15.73 6.57
CA LYS A 277 12.42 -16.73 5.70
C LYS A 277 12.88 -16.13 4.38
N MET A 278 12.06 -15.30 3.72
CA MET A 278 12.47 -14.62 2.49
C MET A 278 13.73 -13.78 2.70
N LEU A 279 13.81 -13.03 3.80
CA LEU A 279 15.00 -12.22 4.08
C LEU A 279 16.22 -13.08 4.45
N LEU A 280 16.04 -14.20 5.14
CA LEU A 280 17.12 -15.17 5.36
C LEU A 280 17.65 -15.74 4.05
N ASP A 281 16.74 -16.16 3.16
CA ASP A 281 17.09 -16.71 1.84
C ASP A 281 17.89 -15.69 1.04
N PHE A 282 17.44 -14.44 1.01
CA PHE A 282 18.18 -13.38 0.35
C PHE A 282 19.55 -13.12 1.01
N ALA A 283 19.62 -13.09 2.33
CA ALA A 283 20.87 -12.87 3.04
C ALA A 283 21.92 -13.94 2.73
N VAL A 284 21.50 -15.21 2.57
CA VAL A 284 22.40 -16.35 2.28
C VAL A 284 22.65 -16.49 0.77
N GLU A 285 21.58 -16.64 -0.01
CA GLU A 285 21.62 -17.03 -1.44
C GLU A 285 21.63 -15.83 -2.39
N GLY A 286 21.31 -14.62 -1.90
CA GLY A 286 21.21 -13.41 -2.72
C GLY A 286 19.86 -13.23 -3.42
N GLN A 287 18.93 -14.16 -3.22
CA GLN A 287 17.58 -14.12 -3.76
C GLN A 287 16.56 -14.60 -2.73
N ILE A 288 15.36 -14.00 -2.71
CA ILE A 288 14.22 -14.51 -1.94
C ILE A 288 13.56 -15.65 -2.70
N ASP A 289 12.97 -16.61 -1.97
CA ASP A 289 12.03 -17.57 -2.53
C ASP A 289 10.58 -17.20 -2.18
N SER A 290 9.85 -16.64 -3.15
CA SER A 290 8.46 -16.22 -2.94
C SER A 290 7.48 -17.39 -2.85
N ARG A 291 7.86 -18.62 -3.22
CA ARG A 291 6.95 -19.79 -3.18
C ARG A 291 6.50 -20.12 -1.78
N ILE A 292 7.26 -19.68 -0.77
CA ILE A 292 6.90 -19.87 0.65
C ILE A 292 5.50 -19.37 0.97
N THR A 293 5.01 -18.30 0.30
CA THR A 293 3.69 -17.75 0.57
C THR A 293 2.55 -18.69 0.15
N ASN A 294 2.85 -19.68 -0.70
CA ASN A 294 1.92 -20.73 -1.12
C ASN A 294 2.17 -22.05 -0.38
N GLU A 295 3.44 -22.39 -0.14
CA GLU A 295 3.85 -23.66 0.45
C GLU A 295 3.70 -23.71 1.98
N VAL A 296 3.81 -22.57 2.65
CA VAL A 296 3.74 -22.44 4.10
C VAL A 296 2.43 -21.76 4.48
N SER A 297 1.34 -22.55 4.47
CA SER A 297 -0.01 -22.02 4.66
C SER A 297 -0.51 -22.07 6.12
N HIS A 298 0.06 -22.93 6.96
CA HIS A 298 -0.34 -23.20 8.36
C HIS A 298 -1.86 -23.29 8.56
N GLY A 299 -2.54 -24.02 7.66
CA GLY A 299 -3.98 -24.28 7.74
C GLY A 299 -4.88 -23.09 7.34
N SER A 300 -4.32 -22.01 6.80
CA SER A 300 -5.08 -20.86 6.29
C SER A 300 -5.01 -20.78 4.77
N ARG A 301 -6.12 -20.34 4.13
CA ARG A 301 -6.09 -20.00 2.69
C ARG A 301 -5.00 -18.95 2.40
N THR A 302 -4.39 -19.05 1.23
CA THR A 302 -3.30 -18.19 0.77
C THR A 302 -3.79 -17.05 -0.13
N ASP A 303 -5.10 -16.88 -0.32
CA ASP A 303 -5.69 -15.79 -1.13
C ASP A 303 -5.45 -14.39 -0.53
N LYS A 304 -5.23 -14.33 0.79
CA LYS A 304 -4.90 -13.12 1.54
C LYS A 304 -3.80 -13.43 2.54
N ALA A 305 -2.84 -12.53 2.68
CA ALA A 305 -1.85 -12.58 3.74
C ALA A 305 -2.56 -12.37 5.09
N PHE A 306 -3.17 -11.20 5.28
CA PHE A 306 -3.98 -10.83 6.45
C PHE A 306 -4.91 -9.65 6.12
N SER A 307 -5.80 -9.29 7.05
CA SER A 307 -6.43 -7.97 7.10
C SER A 307 -6.32 -7.39 8.51
N VAL A 308 -6.27 -6.06 8.60
CA VAL A 308 -6.26 -5.33 9.87
C VAL A 308 -7.46 -4.38 9.90
N PRO A 309 -8.39 -4.55 10.86
CA PRO A 309 -9.60 -3.76 10.94
C PRO A 309 -9.33 -2.32 11.38
N GLY A 310 -10.26 -1.42 11.06
CA GLY A 310 -10.26 -0.01 11.42
C GLY A 310 -9.99 0.27 12.88
N ARG A 311 -10.52 -0.54 13.79
CA ARG A 311 -10.29 -0.40 15.24
C ARG A 311 -8.81 -0.54 15.65
N ILE A 312 -7.98 -1.17 14.82
CA ILE A 312 -6.53 -1.31 15.04
C ILE A 312 -5.78 -0.27 14.21
N THR A 313 -6.15 -0.08 12.93
CA THR A 313 -5.46 0.91 12.08
C THR A 313 -5.67 2.34 12.57
N HIS A 314 -6.78 2.62 13.27
CA HIS A 314 -7.04 3.91 13.89
C HIS A 314 -5.93 4.34 14.83
N ASP A 315 -5.42 3.44 15.69
CA ASP A 315 -4.35 3.76 16.66
C ASP A 315 -3.08 4.29 15.97
N PHE A 316 -2.82 3.81 14.75
CA PHE A 316 -1.70 4.26 13.94
C PHE A 316 -2.03 5.53 13.14
N MET A 317 -3.19 5.57 12.49
CA MET A 317 -3.56 6.58 11.50
C MET A 317 -4.23 7.82 12.07
N ALA A 318 -4.72 7.79 13.32
CA ALA A 318 -5.46 8.89 13.95
C ALA A 318 -4.73 10.23 13.78
N SER A 319 -5.38 11.16 13.09
CA SER A 319 -4.78 12.43 12.65
C SER A 319 -5.90 13.39 12.20
N PRO A 320 -5.61 14.70 12.08
CA PRO A 320 -6.54 15.65 11.47
C PRO A 320 -6.99 15.21 10.07
N GLU A 321 -6.09 14.62 9.27
CA GLU A 321 -6.35 14.14 7.91
C GLU A 321 -7.27 12.91 7.89
N LEU A 322 -7.16 12.02 8.88
CA LEU A 322 -8.10 10.91 9.03
C LEU A 322 -9.50 11.42 9.46
N PHE A 323 -9.54 12.36 10.41
CA PHE A 323 -10.80 12.90 10.93
C PHE A 323 -11.55 13.74 9.88
N ALA A 324 -10.84 14.65 9.22
CA ALA A 324 -11.34 15.58 8.22
C ALA A 324 -10.47 15.55 6.95
N PRO A 325 -10.66 14.53 6.07
CA PRO A 325 -9.94 14.41 4.80
C PRO A 325 -9.91 15.70 3.98
N ARG A 326 -8.74 16.05 3.42
CA ARG A 326 -8.51 17.40 2.88
C ARG A 326 -9.14 17.65 1.50
N ILE A 327 -9.45 16.61 0.73
CA ILE A 327 -10.13 16.72 -0.56
C ILE A 327 -11.64 16.56 -0.37
N LYS A 328 -12.40 17.51 -0.89
CA LYS A 328 -13.85 17.54 -0.77
C LYS A 328 -14.53 16.61 -1.78
N ARG A 329 -15.75 16.17 -1.48
CA ARG A 329 -16.51 15.29 -2.40
C ARG A 329 -16.76 15.92 -3.77
N ASP A 330 -17.01 17.23 -3.80
CA ASP A 330 -17.27 18.01 -5.01
C ASP A 330 -16.02 18.26 -5.87
N GLU A 331 -14.83 17.99 -5.34
CA GLU A 331 -13.57 18.01 -6.10
C GLU A 331 -13.38 16.72 -6.92
N VAL A 332 -14.18 15.66 -6.72
CA VAL A 332 -14.03 14.39 -7.46
C VAL A 332 -14.20 14.54 -8.97
N LYS A 333 -15.01 15.50 -9.42
CA LYS A 333 -15.17 15.84 -10.85
C LYS A 333 -13.92 16.45 -11.50
N GLN A 334 -12.95 16.86 -10.68
CA GLN A 334 -11.64 17.31 -11.13
C GLN A 334 -10.62 16.16 -11.20
N ILE A 335 -10.99 14.96 -10.71
CA ILE A 335 -10.16 13.76 -10.72
C ILE A 335 -10.65 12.78 -11.79
N ILE A 336 -11.97 12.56 -11.88
CA ILE A 336 -12.62 11.77 -12.91
C ILE A 336 -13.15 12.72 -13.97
N LEU A 337 -12.57 12.65 -15.17
CA LEU A 337 -12.71 13.68 -16.21
C LEU A 337 -13.50 13.15 -17.42
N GLY A 338 -14.06 14.08 -18.19
CA GLY A 338 -14.60 13.81 -19.54
C GLY A 338 -15.72 12.76 -19.57
N GLY A 339 -16.57 12.71 -18.54
CA GLY A 339 -17.67 11.75 -18.47
C GLY A 339 -17.27 10.35 -18.01
N GLY A 340 -16.02 10.15 -17.56
CA GLY A 340 -15.53 8.85 -17.11
C GLY A 340 -16.33 8.18 -15.99
N GLN A 341 -17.04 8.95 -15.17
CA GLN A 341 -17.97 8.41 -14.18
C GLN A 341 -19.09 7.56 -14.81
N THR A 342 -19.46 7.83 -16.07
CA THR A 342 -20.49 7.06 -16.79
C THR A 342 -19.98 5.69 -17.24
N LEU A 343 -18.66 5.49 -17.23
CA LEU A 343 -18.01 4.22 -17.58
C LEU A 343 -17.73 3.35 -16.35
N LEU A 344 -17.96 3.85 -15.13
CA LEU A 344 -17.82 3.07 -13.91
C LEU A 344 -18.77 1.87 -13.93
N SER A 345 -18.22 0.67 -13.72
CA SER A 345 -18.98 -0.56 -13.58
C SER A 345 -18.97 -0.99 -12.11
N PRO A 346 -19.96 -0.58 -11.31
CA PRO A 346 -19.92 -0.69 -9.86
C PRO A 346 -19.93 -2.14 -9.38
N GLU A 347 -18.86 -2.56 -8.72
CA GLU A 347 -18.74 -3.84 -8.01
C GLU A 347 -18.06 -3.70 -6.64
N ARG A 348 -17.33 -2.61 -6.40
CA ARG A 348 -16.74 -2.26 -5.11
C ARG A 348 -17.57 -1.16 -4.47
N ARG A 349 -17.06 -0.56 -3.38
CA ARG A 349 -17.82 0.45 -2.66
C ARG A 349 -17.65 1.86 -3.23
N LEU A 350 -16.44 2.30 -3.61
CA LEU A 350 -16.23 3.68 -4.06
C LEU A 350 -16.91 3.96 -5.41
N ASP A 351 -16.66 3.12 -6.41
CA ASP A 351 -17.35 3.12 -7.71
C ASP A 351 -18.88 3.11 -7.54
N ALA A 352 -19.42 2.27 -6.66
CA ALA A 352 -20.85 2.27 -6.37
C ALA A 352 -21.33 3.57 -5.71
N VAL A 353 -20.56 4.18 -4.80
CA VAL A 353 -20.91 5.48 -4.20
C VAL A 353 -20.90 6.58 -5.28
N LEU A 354 -19.91 6.60 -6.16
CA LEU A 354 -19.77 7.61 -7.21
C LEU A 354 -20.92 7.52 -8.24
N VAL A 355 -21.30 6.31 -8.66
CA VAL A 355 -22.42 6.10 -9.59
C VAL A 355 -23.76 6.52 -8.96
N ASN A 356 -23.92 6.33 -7.64
CA ASN A 356 -25.14 6.71 -6.92
C ASN A 356 -25.21 8.20 -6.55
N MET A 357 -24.19 8.99 -6.88
CA MET A 357 -24.14 10.44 -6.64
C MET A 357 -23.85 11.21 -7.93
N PRO A 358 -24.73 11.13 -8.95
CA PRO A 358 -24.52 11.79 -10.24
C PRO A 358 -24.38 13.32 -10.12
N GLU A 359 -24.96 13.93 -9.08
CA GLU A 359 -24.85 15.36 -8.80
C GLU A 359 -23.41 15.83 -8.53
N LEU A 360 -22.50 14.92 -8.18
CA LEU A 360 -21.07 15.24 -8.02
C LEU A 360 -20.41 15.65 -9.34
N PHE A 361 -21.02 15.30 -10.48
CA PHE A 361 -20.46 15.51 -11.82
C PHE A 361 -21.24 16.51 -12.66
N SER A 362 -22.24 17.17 -12.06
CA SER A 362 -23.03 18.23 -12.68
C SER A 362 -22.35 19.60 -12.64
#